data_AF-A0A382UW23-F1
#
_entry.id   AF-A0A382UW23-F1
#
_cell.length_a   1.000
_cell.length_b   1.000
_cell.length_c   1.000
_cell.angle_alpha   90.00
_cell.angle_beta   90.00
_cell.angle_gamma   90.00
#
_symmetry.space_group_name_H-M   'P 1'
#
loop_
_entity.id
_entity.type
_entity.pdbx_description
1 polymer ?
#
loop_
_entity_poly.entity_id
_entity_poly.type
_entity_poly.pdbx_seq_one_letter_code
_entity_poly.pdbx_strand_id
1 'polypeptide(L)'
;LNRPAVFVYGGTIMPGTYQDRDVDIVSIFEAVGQRAGGQISAKELEQIESRSIPGAGSCGGMYTANTMASAIEAMGMSLPNSSAQAAISKDKVKDCVKAGEAVMKLIEMNLCPRDIMTREAFENAITVVMALGGSTNAVLHLLAMAYSAGVVLKIDDFRRIGQKSPVLADLRPSGQFMMIDFVKIGGLPPLMKMLLDAGLINGDCMTVTGKTLKQNLKGVKPYPKKQKIIRPLNNPVKANGHLIILKGNLAREGAVAKISGKEGEIFQGGARVFESEEEALQRILDGTV
;
A
#
# COMPACT_ATOMS: atom_id res chain seq x y z
N LEU A 1 1.36 25.13 2.36
CA LEU A 1 0.98 25.73 1.06
C LEU A 1 -0.52 25.87 0.92
N ASN A 2 -1.29 24.77 1.05
CA ASN A 2 -2.75 24.75 0.83
C ASN A 2 -3.18 25.49 -0.45
N ARG A 3 -2.49 25.19 -1.56
CA ARG A 3 -2.83 25.66 -2.90
C ARG A 3 -3.39 24.47 -3.69
N PRO A 4 -4.29 24.68 -4.66
CA PRO A 4 -4.81 23.62 -5.52
C PRO A 4 -3.69 22.70 -6.03
N ALA A 5 -3.84 21.39 -5.83
CA ALA A 5 -2.79 20.42 -6.13
C ALA A 5 -3.37 19.04 -6.45
N VAL A 6 -2.66 18.30 -7.31
CA VAL A 6 -2.96 16.92 -7.67
C VAL A 6 -1.69 16.09 -7.53
N PHE A 7 -1.77 14.93 -6.88
CA PHE A 7 -0.68 13.97 -6.83
C PHE A 7 -0.77 12.99 -8.00
N VAL A 8 0.30 12.90 -8.79
CA VAL A 8 0.45 11.93 -9.87
C VAL A 8 1.50 10.91 -9.45
N TYR A 9 1.07 9.68 -9.21
CA TYR A 9 2.01 8.59 -8.91
C TYR A 9 2.78 8.20 -10.17
N GLY A 10 4.11 7.98 -10.03
CA GLY A 10 4.98 7.59 -11.15
C GLY A 10 4.65 6.19 -11.73
N GLY A 11 4.04 5.32 -10.95
CA GLY A 11 3.63 3.98 -11.36
C GLY A 11 4.56 2.86 -10.87
N THR A 12 4.04 1.64 -10.90
CA THR A 12 4.76 0.44 -10.48
C THR A 12 5.71 -0.07 -11.57
N ILE A 13 6.84 -0.66 -11.18
CA ILE A 13 7.72 -1.39 -12.10
C ILE A 13 7.04 -2.66 -12.61
N MET A 14 7.47 -3.14 -13.79
CA MET A 14 7.18 -4.49 -14.26
C MET A 14 8.07 -5.50 -13.52
N PRO A 15 7.61 -6.74 -13.27
CA PRO A 15 8.48 -7.79 -12.77
C PRO A 15 9.57 -8.13 -13.78
N GLY A 16 10.74 -8.50 -13.27
CA GLY A 16 11.77 -9.18 -14.04
C GLY A 16 11.42 -10.65 -14.25
N THR A 17 12.21 -11.36 -15.06
CA THR A 17 11.99 -12.80 -15.32
C THR A 17 13.28 -13.59 -15.20
N TYR A 18 13.26 -14.63 -14.37
CA TYR A 18 14.35 -15.59 -14.23
C TYR A 18 13.81 -17.01 -14.11
N GLN A 19 14.28 -17.92 -14.98
CA GLN A 19 13.81 -19.32 -15.03
C GLN A 19 12.27 -19.46 -15.05
N ASP A 20 11.61 -18.69 -15.92
CA ASP A 20 10.15 -18.65 -16.07
C ASP A 20 9.37 -18.24 -14.80
N ARG A 21 10.06 -17.57 -13.85
CA ARG A 21 9.46 -16.99 -12.64
C ARG A 21 9.66 -15.48 -12.61
N ASP A 22 8.66 -14.81 -12.06
CA ASP A 22 8.75 -13.37 -11.78
C ASP A 22 9.72 -13.11 -10.63
N VAL A 23 10.70 -12.24 -10.88
CA VAL A 23 11.67 -11.76 -9.89
C VAL A 23 11.53 -10.26 -9.68
N ASP A 24 11.79 -9.81 -8.46
CA ASP A 24 11.70 -8.42 -8.02
C ASP A 24 12.82 -8.08 -7.02
N ILE A 25 12.81 -6.86 -6.49
CA ILE A 25 13.80 -6.42 -5.50
C ILE A 25 13.87 -7.33 -4.26
N VAL A 26 12.75 -7.94 -3.84
CA VAL A 26 12.74 -8.86 -2.69
C VAL A 26 13.36 -10.19 -3.06
N SER A 27 13.23 -10.63 -4.31
CA SER A 27 13.95 -11.80 -4.81
C SER A 27 15.47 -11.64 -4.65
N ILE A 28 16.02 -10.42 -4.79
CA ILE A 28 17.44 -10.16 -4.52
C ILE A 28 17.77 -10.35 -3.04
N PHE A 29 16.96 -9.77 -2.13
CA PHE A 29 17.20 -9.92 -0.68
C PHE A 29 17.11 -11.39 -0.22
N GLU A 30 16.12 -12.13 -0.73
CA GLU A 30 15.99 -13.57 -0.48
C GLU A 30 17.18 -14.35 -1.05
N ALA A 31 17.65 -14.01 -2.25
CA ALA A 31 18.81 -14.64 -2.87
C ALA A 31 20.10 -14.38 -2.07
N VAL A 32 20.29 -13.20 -1.49
CA VAL A 32 21.42 -12.91 -0.59
C VAL A 32 21.38 -13.83 0.63
N GLY A 33 20.21 -13.99 1.26
CA GLY A 33 20.03 -14.91 2.38
C GLY A 33 20.28 -16.37 2.00
N GLN A 34 19.75 -16.82 0.86
CA GLN A 34 20.00 -18.16 0.31
C GLN A 34 21.48 -18.40 0.02
N ARG A 35 22.18 -17.38 -0.50
CA ARG A 35 23.62 -17.45 -0.76
C ARG A 35 24.42 -17.57 0.53
N ALA A 36 24.11 -16.77 1.54
CA ALA A 36 24.74 -16.84 2.86
C ALA A 36 24.52 -18.21 3.52
N GLY A 37 23.32 -18.80 3.33
CA GLY A 37 23.00 -20.16 3.77
C GLY A 37 23.50 -21.29 2.87
N GLY A 38 24.29 -21.01 1.83
CA GLY A 38 24.86 -22.01 0.93
C GLY A 38 23.87 -22.70 -0.03
N GLN A 39 22.64 -22.18 -0.16
CA GLN A 39 21.57 -22.77 -0.98
C GLN A 39 21.69 -22.42 -2.47
N ILE A 40 22.31 -21.28 -2.80
CA ILE A 40 22.56 -20.86 -4.20
C ILE A 40 24.02 -20.47 -4.44
N SER A 41 24.44 -20.56 -5.69
CA SER A 41 25.76 -20.12 -6.15
C SER A 41 25.85 -18.59 -6.27
N ALA A 42 27.08 -18.05 -6.30
CA ALA A 42 27.30 -16.63 -6.57
C ALA A 42 26.80 -16.23 -7.97
N LYS A 43 26.94 -17.13 -8.94
CA LYS A 43 26.45 -16.94 -10.30
C LYS A 43 24.92 -16.90 -10.37
N GLU A 44 24.22 -17.72 -9.59
CA GLU A 44 22.76 -17.65 -9.49
C GLU A 44 22.30 -16.33 -8.87
N LEU A 45 22.95 -15.87 -7.79
CA LEU A 45 22.67 -14.56 -7.20
C LEU A 45 22.82 -13.42 -8.22
N GLU A 46 23.93 -13.40 -8.97
CA GLU A 46 24.18 -12.41 -10.03
C GLU A 46 23.10 -12.44 -11.13
N GLN A 47 22.64 -13.63 -11.51
CA GLN A 47 21.55 -13.77 -12.49
C GLN A 47 20.19 -13.28 -11.97
N ILE A 48 19.90 -13.48 -10.68
CA ILE A 48 18.69 -12.93 -10.05
C ILE A 48 18.79 -11.41 -9.98
N GLU A 49 19.91 -10.88 -9.51
CA GLU A 49 20.15 -9.43 -9.40
C GLU A 49 19.96 -8.72 -10.75
N SER A 50 20.69 -9.16 -11.76
CA SER A 50 20.71 -8.53 -13.09
C SER A 50 19.36 -8.56 -13.83
N ARG A 51 18.41 -9.38 -13.39
CA ARG A 51 17.10 -9.53 -14.03
C ARG A 51 15.95 -8.96 -13.22
N SER A 52 16.14 -8.67 -11.92
CA SER A 52 15.06 -8.28 -11.00
C SER A 52 14.51 -6.88 -11.21
N ILE A 53 15.30 -5.97 -11.81
CA ILE A 53 14.93 -4.56 -12.03
C ILE A 53 14.95 -4.25 -13.54
N PRO A 54 13.89 -4.61 -14.28
CA PRO A 54 13.88 -4.52 -15.75
C PRO A 54 13.72 -3.10 -16.29
N GLY A 55 13.47 -2.09 -15.46
CA GLY A 55 13.29 -0.71 -15.90
C GLY A 55 12.72 0.24 -14.85
N ALA A 56 12.07 1.30 -15.31
CA ALA A 56 11.53 2.34 -14.44
C ALA A 56 10.27 1.90 -13.66
N GLY A 57 10.11 2.46 -12.46
CA GLY A 57 8.93 2.31 -11.61
C GLY A 57 9.28 2.04 -10.15
N SER A 58 8.30 2.18 -9.26
CA SER A 58 8.46 1.77 -7.86
C SER A 58 8.54 0.26 -7.70
N CYS A 59 8.90 -0.23 -6.51
CA CYS A 59 8.82 -1.64 -6.15
C CYS A 59 7.44 -2.26 -6.49
N GLY A 60 7.42 -3.48 -7.03
CA GLY A 60 6.24 -4.11 -7.64
C GLY A 60 5.20 -4.69 -6.67
N GLY A 61 5.56 -4.94 -5.42
CA GLY A 61 4.64 -5.42 -4.38
C GLY A 61 3.85 -4.29 -3.71
N MET A 62 2.93 -4.64 -2.81
CA MET A 62 2.20 -3.72 -1.95
C MET A 62 3.07 -3.21 -0.78
N TYR A 63 4.26 -2.71 -1.13
CA TYR A 63 5.17 -1.99 -0.23
C TYR A 63 4.73 -0.54 -0.08
N THR A 64 5.55 0.28 0.58
CA THR A 64 5.22 1.66 0.94
C THR A 64 4.81 2.52 -0.26
N ALA A 65 5.48 2.40 -1.42
CA ALA A 65 5.16 3.20 -2.60
C ALA A 65 3.73 2.94 -3.12
N ASN A 66 3.40 1.68 -3.43
CA ASN A 66 2.05 1.32 -3.89
C ASN A 66 0.99 1.52 -2.80
N THR A 67 1.33 1.26 -1.54
CA THR A 67 0.43 1.50 -0.40
C THR A 67 0.05 2.98 -0.32
N MET A 68 1.04 3.88 -0.34
CA MET A 68 0.79 5.32 -0.23
C MET A 68 0.13 5.87 -1.49
N ALA A 69 0.49 5.38 -2.68
CA ALA A 69 -0.20 5.77 -3.90
C ALA A 69 -1.71 5.45 -3.82
N SER A 70 -2.06 4.24 -3.40
CA SER A 70 -3.47 3.86 -3.24
C SER A 70 -4.16 4.62 -2.10
N ALA A 71 -3.46 4.88 -1.00
CA ALA A 71 -4.00 5.68 0.11
C ALA A 71 -4.29 7.14 -0.32
N ILE A 72 -3.41 7.75 -1.12
CA ILE A 72 -3.57 9.11 -1.63
C ILE A 72 -4.74 9.21 -2.62
N GLU A 73 -4.94 8.19 -3.47
CA GLU A 73 -6.11 8.12 -4.35
C GLU A 73 -7.41 7.96 -3.55
N ALA A 74 -7.42 7.10 -2.52
CA ALA A 74 -8.57 6.90 -1.64
C ALA A 74 -8.94 8.16 -0.83
N MET A 75 -7.92 8.97 -0.48
CA MET A 75 -8.09 10.29 0.13
C MET A 75 -8.62 11.34 -0.85
N GLY A 76 -8.65 11.04 -2.15
CA GLY A 76 -9.13 11.94 -3.19
C GLY A 76 -8.08 12.91 -3.73
N MET A 77 -6.80 12.73 -3.42
CA MET A 77 -5.70 13.60 -3.86
C MET A 77 -5.04 13.17 -5.18
N SER A 78 -5.45 12.03 -5.73
CA SER A 78 -5.07 11.56 -7.07
C SER A 78 -6.29 11.31 -7.93
N LEU A 79 -6.10 11.40 -9.25
CA LEU A 79 -7.14 11.04 -10.19
C LEU A 79 -7.49 9.54 -10.07
N PRO A 80 -8.77 9.17 -10.31
CA PRO A 80 -9.19 7.78 -10.24
C PRO A 80 -8.32 6.87 -11.11
N ASN A 81 -7.86 5.78 -10.50
CA ASN A 81 -6.95 4.77 -11.01
C ASN A 81 -5.52 5.21 -11.33
N SER A 82 -5.11 6.45 -11.01
CA SER A 82 -3.75 6.92 -11.28
C SER A 82 -2.71 6.24 -10.38
N SER A 83 -3.12 5.78 -9.19
CA SER A 83 -2.27 5.02 -8.27
C SER A 83 -1.96 3.59 -8.74
N ALA A 84 -2.72 3.07 -9.71
CA ALA A 84 -2.65 1.69 -10.16
C ALA A 84 -2.35 1.61 -11.66
N GLN A 85 -1.17 2.09 -12.06
CA GLN A 85 -0.65 2.01 -13.42
C GLN A 85 0.81 1.55 -13.43
N ALA A 86 1.21 0.85 -14.49
CA ALA A 86 2.63 0.59 -14.73
C ALA A 86 3.34 1.89 -15.13
N ALA A 87 4.56 2.10 -14.65
CA ALA A 87 5.31 3.32 -14.92
C ALA A 87 5.55 3.56 -16.43
N ILE A 88 5.80 2.48 -17.17
CA ILE A 88 6.06 2.52 -18.62
C ILE A 88 4.78 2.48 -19.47
N SER A 89 3.59 2.50 -18.86
CA SER A 89 2.32 2.39 -19.60
C SER A 89 1.94 3.69 -20.31
N LYS A 90 1.23 3.56 -21.44
CA LYS A 90 0.61 4.72 -22.12
C LYS A 90 -0.45 5.40 -21.24
N ASP A 91 -1.07 4.67 -20.32
CA ASP A 91 -2.06 5.22 -19.40
C ASP A 91 -1.43 6.16 -18.38
N LYS A 92 -0.18 5.90 -17.95
CA LYS A 92 0.57 6.84 -17.12
C LYS A 92 0.79 8.19 -17.81
N VAL A 93 1.08 8.20 -19.11
CA VAL A 93 1.20 9.45 -19.89
C VAL A 93 -0.13 10.21 -19.92
N LYS A 94 -1.25 9.50 -20.09
CA LYS A 94 -2.59 10.10 -20.05
C LYS A 94 -2.93 10.68 -18.67
N ASP A 95 -2.51 10.01 -17.59
CA ASP A 95 -2.69 10.51 -16.23
C ASP A 95 -2.01 11.86 -16.04
N CYS A 96 -0.79 12.04 -16.55
CA CYS A 96 -0.05 13.30 -16.45
C CYS A 96 -0.80 14.46 -17.14
N VAL A 97 -1.33 14.21 -18.35
CA VAL A 97 -2.11 15.22 -19.09
C VAL A 97 -3.39 15.58 -18.32
N LYS A 98 -4.15 14.57 -17.88
CA LYS A 98 -5.39 14.77 -17.12
C LYS A 98 -5.16 15.45 -15.79
N ALA A 99 -4.01 15.24 -15.15
CA ALA A 99 -3.67 15.92 -13.90
C ALA A 99 -3.48 17.43 -14.12
N GLY A 100 -2.94 17.83 -15.27
CA GLY A 100 -2.89 19.24 -15.68
C GLY A 100 -4.29 19.85 -15.80
N GLU A 101 -5.19 19.17 -16.53
CA GLU A 101 -6.60 19.58 -16.66
C GLU A 101 -7.30 19.67 -15.29
N ALA A 102 -7.05 18.69 -14.42
CA ALA A 102 -7.62 18.66 -13.08
C ALA A 102 -7.13 19.83 -12.22
N VAL A 103 -5.83 20.13 -12.21
CA VAL A 103 -5.28 21.29 -11.47
C VAL A 103 -5.93 22.59 -11.93
N MET A 104 -6.10 22.79 -13.25
CA MET A 104 -6.75 24.00 -13.76
C MET A 104 -8.18 24.14 -13.23
N LYS A 105 -8.96 23.06 -13.25
CA LYS A 105 -10.30 23.04 -12.67
C LYS A 105 -10.30 23.29 -11.16
N LEU A 106 -9.34 22.75 -10.43
CA LEU A 106 -9.22 22.99 -8.98
C LEU A 106 -8.90 24.45 -8.68
N ILE A 107 -8.10 25.12 -9.53
CA ILE A 107 -7.84 26.56 -9.42
C ILE A 107 -9.12 27.36 -9.64
N GLU A 108 -9.89 27.05 -10.70
CA GLU A 108 -11.19 27.71 -10.97
C GLU A 108 -12.19 27.55 -9.82
N MET A 109 -12.23 26.36 -9.20
CA MET A 109 -13.09 26.06 -8.05
C MET A 109 -12.53 26.56 -6.71
N ASN A 110 -11.29 27.05 -6.68
CA ASN A 110 -10.51 27.29 -5.46
C ASN A 110 -10.51 26.09 -4.48
N LEU A 111 -10.52 24.86 -5.01
CA LEU A 111 -10.55 23.64 -4.21
C LEU A 111 -9.12 23.23 -3.81
N CYS A 112 -8.81 23.33 -2.52
CA CYS A 112 -7.48 23.15 -1.98
C CYS A 112 -7.32 21.81 -1.23
N PRO A 113 -6.08 21.34 -0.97
CA PRO A 113 -5.84 20.08 -0.28
C PRO A 113 -6.54 19.94 1.07
N ARG A 114 -6.71 21.02 1.86
CA ARG A 114 -7.42 20.95 3.15
C ARG A 114 -8.94 20.77 3.02
N ASP A 115 -9.51 21.07 1.85
CA ASP A 115 -10.92 20.81 1.55
C ASP A 115 -11.15 19.34 1.16
N ILE A 116 -10.08 18.66 0.72
CA ILE A 116 -10.10 17.26 0.25
C ILE A 116 -9.64 16.31 1.36
N MET A 117 -8.51 16.61 2.00
CA MET A 117 -7.85 15.78 3.01
C MET A 117 -8.50 15.96 4.39
N THR A 118 -9.80 15.69 4.48
CA THR A 118 -10.56 15.74 5.74
C THR A 118 -10.29 14.50 6.60
N ARG A 119 -10.81 14.52 7.83
CA ARG A 119 -10.76 13.37 8.73
C ARG A 119 -11.29 12.10 8.05
N GLU A 120 -12.44 12.19 7.40
CA GLU A 120 -13.10 11.10 6.68
C GLU A 120 -12.26 10.60 5.50
N ALA A 121 -11.57 11.49 4.79
CA ALA A 121 -10.66 11.11 3.71
C ALA A 121 -9.44 10.32 4.23
N PHE A 122 -8.93 10.67 5.42
CA PHE A 122 -7.91 9.85 6.09
C PHE A 122 -8.46 8.50 6.54
N GLU A 123 -9.70 8.42 7.04
CA GLU A 123 -10.30 7.13 7.40
C GLU A 123 -10.51 6.24 6.17
N ASN A 124 -10.91 6.81 5.03
CA ASN A 124 -10.95 6.11 3.74
C ASN A 124 -9.59 5.56 3.34
N ALA A 125 -8.54 6.38 3.45
CA ALA A 125 -7.17 5.97 3.14
C ALA A 125 -6.73 4.80 4.03
N ILE A 126 -6.99 4.84 5.33
CA ILE A 126 -6.68 3.74 6.26
C ILE A 126 -7.44 2.47 5.88
N THR A 127 -8.75 2.55 5.59
CA THR A 127 -9.54 1.39 5.16
C THR A 127 -8.97 0.76 3.88
N VAL A 128 -8.55 1.56 2.90
CA VAL A 128 -7.92 1.06 1.67
C VAL A 128 -6.56 0.42 1.95
N VAL A 129 -5.74 1.01 2.83
CA VAL A 129 -4.46 0.41 3.27
C VAL A 129 -4.69 -0.96 3.90
N MET A 130 -5.71 -1.11 4.75
CA MET A 130 -6.08 -2.40 5.35
C MET A 130 -6.55 -3.39 4.28
N ALA A 131 -7.47 -2.98 3.41
CA ALA A 131 -8.02 -3.82 2.35
C ALA A 131 -6.96 -4.38 1.39
N LEU A 132 -5.90 -3.59 1.13
CA LEU A 132 -4.81 -3.98 0.25
C LEU A 132 -3.68 -4.75 0.95
N GLY A 133 -3.69 -4.89 2.28
CA GLY A 133 -2.55 -5.52 2.98
C GLY A 133 -1.30 -4.62 3.03
N GLY A 134 -1.48 -3.30 3.05
CA GLY A 134 -0.42 -2.29 2.88
C GLY A 134 0.72 -2.27 3.91
N SER A 135 1.73 -1.46 3.64
CA SER A 135 2.91 -1.28 4.49
C SER A 135 2.59 -0.65 5.85
N THR A 136 3.31 -1.07 6.90
CA THR A 136 3.27 -0.42 8.24
C THR A 136 3.70 1.04 8.18
N ASN A 137 4.57 1.42 7.23
CA ASN A 137 5.01 2.81 7.04
C ASN A 137 3.86 3.76 6.67
N ALA A 138 2.73 3.24 6.18
CA ALA A 138 1.53 4.04 5.97
C ALA A 138 1.04 4.71 7.26
N VAL A 139 1.25 4.09 8.42
CA VAL A 139 0.91 4.70 9.71
C VAL A 139 1.68 6.01 9.91
N LEU A 140 3.00 5.98 9.73
CA LEU A 140 3.85 7.15 9.88
C LEU A 140 3.50 8.25 8.87
N HIS A 141 3.35 7.88 7.60
CA HIS A 141 3.07 8.85 6.54
C HIS A 141 1.70 9.49 6.67
N LEU A 142 0.65 8.72 6.98
CA LEU A 142 -0.70 9.27 7.13
C LEU A 142 -0.80 10.17 8.37
N LEU A 143 -0.12 9.84 9.48
CA LEU A 143 -0.03 10.73 10.64
C LEU A 143 0.66 12.05 10.30
N ALA A 144 1.78 12.00 9.57
CA ALA A 144 2.50 13.20 9.15
C ALA A 144 1.70 14.06 8.15
N MET A 145 1.00 13.42 7.22
CA MET A 145 0.10 14.09 6.27
C MET A 145 -1.08 14.75 6.99
N ALA A 146 -1.69 14.07 7.96
CA ALA A 146 -2.80 14.61 8.75
C ALA A 146 -2.34 15.84 9.55
N TYR A 147 -1.19 15.76 10.22
CA TYR A 147 -0.57 16.90 10.90
C TYR A 147 -0.39 18.11 9.96
N SER A 148 0.16 17.87 8.76
CA SER A 148 0.36 18.93 7.76
C SER A 148 -0.95 19.55 7.24
N ALA A 149 -2.00 18.72 7.13
CA ALA A 149 -3.34 19.14 6.75
C ALA A 149 -4.10 19.84 7.89
N GLY A 150 -3.62 19.78 9.14
CA GLY A 150 -4.35 20.29 10.31
C GLY A 150 -5.48 19.37 10.76
N VAL A 151 -5.42 18.09 10.40
CA VAL A 151 -6.38 17.06 10.80
C VAL A 151 -5.84 16.28 11.99
N VAL A 152 -6.66 16.14 13.03
CA VAL A 152 -6.33 15.27 14.16
C VAL A 152 -6.46 13.83 13.70
N LEU A 153 -5.36 13.09 13.67
CA LEU A 153 -5.30 11.65 13.45
C LEU A 153 -4.35 11.06 14.48
N LYS A 154 -4.76 9.99 15.16
CA LYS A 154 -3.99 9.33 16.21
C LYS A 154 -3.63 7.91 15.80
N ILE A 155 -2.57 7.36 16.36
CA ILE A 155 -2.17 5.96 16.13
C ILE A 155 -3.32 4.98 16.43
N ASP A 156 -4.13 5.26 17.46
CA ASP A 156 -5.28 4.43 17.83
C ASP A 156 -6.41 4.40 16.79
N ASP A 157 -6.46 5.36 15.86
CA ASP A 157 -7.43 5.35 14.77
C ASP A 157 -7.21 4.17 13.82
N PHE A 158 -5.95 3.78 13.60
CA PHE A 158 -5.61 2.60 12.81
C PHE A 158 -6.15 1.32 13.43
N ARG A 159 -6.13 1.22 14.76
CA ARG A 159 -6.73 0.09 15.49
C ARG A 159 -8.26 0.07 15.31
N ARG A 160 -8.93 1.20 15.56
CA ARG A 160 -10.40 1.31 15.45
C ARG A 160 -10.89 0.98 14.04
N ILE A 161 -10.22 1.51 13.02
CA ILE A 161 -10.58 1.29 11.61
C ILE A 161 -10.20 -0.13 11.19
N GLY A 162 -8.99 -0.59 11.55
CA GLY A 162 -8.52 -1.94 11.23
C GLY A 162 -9.42 -3.06 11.80
N GLN A 163 -10.10 -2.85 12.92
CA GLN A 163 -11.08 -3.81 13.45
C GLN A 163 -12.30 -4.02 12.56
N LYS A 164 -12.61 -3.08 11.66
CA LYS A 164 -13.77 -3.14 10.75
C LYS A 164 -13.38 -3.37 9.30
N SER A 165 -12.09 -3.22 8.97
CA SER A 165 -11.59 -3.23 7.60
C SER A 165 -10.87 -4.56 7.32
N PRO A 166 -11.48 -5.49 6.58
CA PRO A 166 -10.87 -6.77 6.24
C PRO A 166 -9.70 -6.60 5.27
N VAL A 167 -8.76 -7.54 5.29
CA VAL A 167 -7.75 -7.65 4.23
C VAL A 167 -8.35 -8.45 3.07
N LEU A 168 -8.46 -7.82 1.90
CA LEU A 168 -9.10 -8.41 0.73
C LEU A 168 -8.11 -8.81 -0.36
N ALA A 169 -6.97 -8.12 -0.46
CA ALA A 169 -6.01 -8.34 -1.53
C ALA A 169 -4.98 -9.43 -1.20
N ASP A 170 -4.79 -10.36 -2.13
CA ASP A 170 -3.71 -11.37 -2.12
C ASP A 170 -2.47 -10.82 -2.84
N LEU A 171 -1.87 -9.75 -2.30
CA LEU A 171 -0.71 -9.08 -2.89
C LEU A 171 0.57 -9.29 -2.09
N ARG A 172 1.70 -9.46 -2.78
CA ARG A 172 3.03 -9.47 -2.16
C ARG A 172 3.24 -8.23 -1.28
N PRO A 173 3.93 -8.34 -0.13
CA PRO A 173 4.71 -9.50 0.31
C PRO A 173 3.92 -10.58 1.06
N SER A 174 2.66 -10.33 1.44
CA SER A 174 1.88 -11.30 2.22
C SER A 174 1.14 -12.31 1.34
N GLY A 175 0.89 -11.94 0.08
CA GLY A 175 0.18 -12.73 -0.90
C GLY A 175 1.02 -13.10 -2.11
N GLN A 176 0.35 -13.60 -3.15
CA GLN A 176 1.00 -14.18 -4.33
C GLN A 176 1.21 -13.19 -5.48
N PHE A 177 0.28 -12.26 -5.66
CA PHE A 177 0.21 -11.41 -6.86
C PHE A 177 0.97 -10.09 -6.68
N MET A 178 1.37 -9.48 -7.79
CA MET A 178 2.03 -8.16 -7.79
C MET A 178 1.04 -7.03 -8.10
N MET A 179 1.48 -5.79 -7.88
CA MET A 179 0.68 -4.60 -8.22
C MET A 179 0.30 -4.58 -9.70
N ILE A 180 1.15 -5.06 -10.60
CA ILE A 180 0.82 -5.13 -12.03
C ILE A 180 -0.38 -6.05 -12.31
N ASP A 181 -0.57 -7.11 -11.54
CA ASP A 181 -1.73 -8.00 -11.70
C ASP A 181 -3.01 -7.32 -11.19
N PHE A 182 -2.89 -6.53 -10.13
CA PHE A 182 -3.98 -5.67 -9.65
C PHE A 182 -4.38 -4.62 -10.71
N VAL A 183 -3.40 -4.02 -11.41
CA VAL A 183 -3.67 -3.12 -12.54
C VAL A 183 -4.46 -3.84 -13.64
N LYS A 184 -4.05 -5.05 -14.05
CA LYS A 184 -4.70 -5.83 -15.12
C LYS A 184 -6.19 -6.12 -14.86
N ILE A 185 -6.60 -6.26 -13.61
CA ILE A 185 -8.00 -6.55 -13.26
C ILE A 185 -8.85 -5.29 -13.06
N GLY A 186 -8.28 -4.09 -13.18
CA GLY A 186 -9.00 -2.82 -13.08
C GLY A 186 -8.50 -1.86 -12.00
N GLY A 187 -7.45 -2.22 -11.26
CA GLY A 187 -6.81 -1.36 -10.28
C GLY A 187 -7.71 -1.02 -9.09
N LEU A 188 -7.58 0.20 -8.56
CA LEU A 188 -8.16 0.61 -7.28
C LEU A 188 -9.67 0.91 -7.30
N PRO A 189 -10.25 1.55 -8.34
CA PRO A 189 -11.65 1.98 -8.30
C PRO A 189 -12.66 0.87 -7.99
N PRO A 190 -12.56 -0.36 -8.54
CA PRO A 190 -13.53 -1.40 -8.21
C PRO A 190 -13.45 -1.84 -6.74
N LEU A 191 -12.26 -1.85 -6.12
CA LEU A 191 -12.10 -2.09 -4.68
C LEU A 191 -12.77 -0.98 -3.86
N MET A 192 -12.51 0.29 -4.18
CA MET A 192 -13.16 1.40 -3.48
C MET A 192 -14.68 1.36 -3.64
N LYS A 193 -15.20 0.95 -4.81
CA LYS A 193 -16.64 0.75 -5.00
C LYS A 193 -17.19 -0.36 -4.08
N MET A 194 -16.50 -1.50 -3.98
CA MET A 194 -16.88 -2.59 -3.07
C MET A 194 -16.91 -2.12 -1.60
N LEU A 195 -15.90 -1.35 -1.18
CA LEU A 195 -15.82 -0.81 0.18
C LEU A 195 -16.91 0.24 0.43
N LEU A 196 -17.24 1.07 -0.57
CA LEU A 196 -18.31 2.06 -0.48
C LEU A 196 -19.68 1.41 -0.35
N ASP A 197 -19.97 0.41 -1.19
CA ASP A 197 -21.24 -0.31 -1.19
C ASP A 197 -21.46 -1.08 0.14
N ALA A 198 -20.36 -1.45 0.82
CA ALA A 198 -20.37 -2.06 2.15
C ALA A 198 -20.39 -1.05 3.31
N GLY A 199 -20.39 0.26 3.04
CA GLY A 199 -20.37 1.30 4.07
C GLY A 199 -19.05 1.40 4.86
N LEU A 200 -17.95 0.88 4.32
CA LEU A 200 -16.63 0.89 4.97
C LEU A 200 -15.80 2.16 4.65
N ILE A 201 -16.21 2.92 3.63
CA ILE A 201 -15.62 4.21 3.28
C ILE A 201 -16.72 5.26 3.07
N ASN A 202 -16.39 6.52 3.35
CA ASN A 202 -17.26 7.66 3.16
C ASN A 202 -17.20 8.15 1.70
N GLY A 203 -18.33 8.05 1.00
CA GLY A 203 -18.45 8.47 -0.40
C GLY A 203 -18.58 9.99 -0.63
N ASP A 204 -18.88 10.78 0.40
CA ASP A 204 -19.15 12.21 0.28
C ASP A 204 -17.88 13.07 0.32
N CYS A 205 -16.72 12.45 0.54
CA CYS A 205 -15.42 13.12 0.48
C CYS A 205 -15.18 13.72 -0.91
N MET A 206 -14.84 15.01 -0.94
CA MET A 206 -14.41 15.69 -2.18
C MET A 206 -13.10 15.12 -2.69
N THR A 207 -12.85 15.25 -3.99
CA THR A 207 -11.64 14.75 -4.65
C THR A 207 -11.10 15.77 -5.65
N VAL A 208 -9.89 15.53 -6.14
CA VAL A 208 -9.23 16.34 -7.18
C VAL A 208 -9.98 16.40 -8.51
N THR A 209 -11.03 15.59 -8.73
CA THR A 209 -11.89 15.71 -9.92
C THR A 209 -12.91 16.85 -9.82
N GLY A 210 -13.00 17.50 -8.64
CA GLY A 210 -14.08 18.42 -8.29
C GLY A 210 -15.42 17.72 -8.06
N LYS A 211 -15.41 16.40 -7.84
CA LYS A 211 -16.57 15.57 -7.51
C LYS A 211 -16.30 14.78 -6.23
N THR A 212 -17.36 14.30 -5.61
CA THR A 212 -17.27 13.37 -4.47
C THR A 212 -16.75 12.00 -4.91
N LEU A 213 -16.19 11.24 -3.98
CA LEU A 213 -15.73 9.88 -4.22
C LEU A 213 -16.85 8.99 -4.78
N LYS A 214 -18.07 9.08 -4.22
CA LYS A 214 -19.26 8.36 -4.69
C LYS A 214 -19.61 8.69 -6.15
N GLN A 215 -19.52 9.96 -6.53
CA GLN A 215 -19.76 10.38 -7.92
C GLN A 215 -18.71 9.80 -8.87
N ASN A 216 -17.43 9.78 -8.47
CA ASN A 216 -16.37 9.15 -9.26
C ASN A 216 -16.58 7.63 -9.42
N LEU A 217 -17.15 6.96 -8.41
CA LEU A 217 -17.36 5.51 -8.37
C LEU A 217 -18.69 5.01 -8.98
N LYS A 218 -19.59 5.91 -9.38
CA LYS A 218 -20.94 5.55 -9.88
C LYS A 218 -20.89 4.60 -11.07
N GLY A 219 -20.02 4.86 -12.05
CA GLY A 219 -19.89 4.09 -13.30
C GLY A 219 -18.79 3.02 -13.31
N VAL A 220 -18.11 2.79 -12.18
CA VAL A 220 -17.02 1.83 -12.10
C VAL A 220 -17.55 0.40 -12.21
N LYS A 221 -16.99 -0.36 -13.16
CA LYS A 221 -17.33 -1.78 -13.36
C LYS A 221 -16.75 -2.64 -12.22
N PRO A 222 -17.42 -3.72 -11.82
CA PRO A 222 -16.86 -4.67 -10.87
C PRO A 222 -15.64 -5.38 -11.47
N TYR A 223 -14.85 -6.01 -10.60
CA TYR A 223 -13.73 -6.86 -11.01
C TYR A 223 -14.19 -8.03 -11.93
N PRO A 224 -13.32 -8.51 -12.85
CA PRO A 224 -13.60 -9.69 -13.65
C PRO A 224 -13.95 -10.91 -12.79
N LYS A 225 -15.04 -11.63 -13.09
CA LYS A 225 -15.58 -12.70 -12.22
C LYS A 225 -14.59 -13.80 -11.80
N LYS A 226 -13.55 -14.06 -12.58
CA LYS A 226 -12.58 -15.16 -12.37
C LYS A 226 -11.24 -14.70 -11.77
N GLN A 227 -11.08 -13.42 -11.46
CA GLN A 227 -9.85 -12.94 -10.83
C GLN A 227 -9.71 -13.50 -9.41
N LYS A 228 -8.47 -13.72 -8.95
CA LYS A 228 -8.15 -14.34 -7.65
C LYS A 228 -7.48 -13.38 -6.66
N ILE A 229 -7.21 -12.15 -7.08
CA ILE A 229 -6.41 -11.15 -6.38
C ILE A 229 -7.21 -10.48 -5.27
N ILE A 230 -8.43 -10.01 -5.57
CA ILE A 230 -9.32 -9.36 -4.60
C ILE A 230 -10.39 -10.35 -4.16
N ARG A 231 -10.32 -10.73 -2.89
CA ARG A 231 -11.29 -11.62 -2.24
C ARG A 231 -12.61 -10.87 -1.98
N PRO A 232 -13.76 -11.59 -1.99
CA PRO A 232 -15.04 -11.00 -1.61
C PRO A 232 -15.09 -10.74 -0.09
N LEU A 233 -15.91 -9.78 0.33
CA LEU A 233 -16.04 -9.37 1.74
C LEU A 233 -16.47 -10.51 2.68
N ASN A 234 -17.20 -11.50 2.18
CA ASN A 234 -17.64 -12.67 2.95
C ASN A 234 -16.60 -13.80 3.02
N ASN A 235 -15.49 -13.69 2.30
CA ASN A 235 -14.39 -14.65 2.34
C ASN A 235 -13.04 -13.93 2.17
N PRO A 236 -12.72 -12.99 3.08
CA PRO A 236 -11.51 -12.16 2.99
C PRO A 236 -10.24 -12.99 3.24
N VAL A 237 -9.08 -12.43 2.92
CA VAL A 237 -7.78 -13.02 3.31
C VAL A 237 -7.67 -13.04 4.84
N LYS A 238 -8.09 -11.94 5.48
CA LYS A 238 -8.18 -11.80 6.93
C LYS A 238 -9.41 -10.96 7.28
N ALA A 239 -10.21 -11.41 8.24
CA ALA A 239 -11.45 -10.73 8.63
C ALA A 239 -11.23 -9.32 9.20
N ASN A 240 -10.08 -9.11 9.85
CA ASN A 240 -9.66 -7.84 10.42
C ASN A 240 -8.38 -7.36 9.73
N GLY A 241 -8.03 -6.09 9.90
CA GLY A 241 -6.80 -5.49 9.38
C GLY A 241 -5.54 -6.20 9.87
N HIS A 242 -4.48 -6.12 9.07
CA HIS A 242 -3.15 -6.66 9.39
C HIS A 242 -2.30 -5.71 10.22
N LEU A 243 -2.58 -4.39 10.21
CA LEU A 243 -1.83 -3.42 11.03
C LEU A 243 -2.41 -3.38 12.44
N ILE A 244 -1.61 -3.83 13.41
CA ILE A 244 -1.99 -3.87 14.83
C ILE A 244 -1.18 -2.83 15.58
N ILE A 245 -1.87 -2.08 16.44
CA ILE A 245 -1.26 -1.15 17.39
C ILE A 245 -1.08 -1.88 18.72
N LEU A 246 0.17 -2.10 19.10
CA LEU A 246 0.57 -2.73 20.35
C LEU A 246 0.87 -1.65 21.38
N LYS A 247 0.38 -1.85 22.61
CA LYS A 247 0.68 -0.97 23.75
C LYS A 247 1.09 -1.81 24.95
N GLY A 248 1.96 -1.26 25.78
CA GLY A 248 2.44 -1.93 26.98
C GLY A 248 3.53 -1.12 27.66
N ASN A 249 4.15 -1.72 28.67
CA ASN A 249 5.27 -1.11 29.41
C ASN A 249 6.46 -0.74 28.50
N LEU A 250 6.75 -1.53 27.46
CA LEU A 250 7.81 -1.27 26.48
C LEU A 250 7.41 -0.29 25.36
N ALA A 251 6.12 -0.15 25.08
CA ALA A 251 5.59 0.67 23.98
C ALA A 251 4.42 1.53 24.48
N ARG A 252 4.70 2.48 25.38
CA ARG A 252 3.68 3.29 26.06
C ARG A 252 2.90 4.18 25.08
N GLU A 253 3.60 4.74 24.09
CA GLU A 253 3.00 5.58 23.04
C GLU A 253 2.46 4.78 21.85
N GLY A 254 2.74 3.47 21.84
CA GLY A 254 2.30 2.53 20.81
C GLY A 254 3.44 2.06 19.91
N ALA A 255 3.32 0.81 19.46
CA ALA A 255 4.14 0.22 18.41
C ALA A 255 3.24 -0.35 17.31
N VAL A 256 3.76 -0.47 16.10
CA VAL A 256 3.01 -0.98 14.95
C VAL A 256 3.59 -2.33 14.54
N ALA A 257 2.73 -3.33 14.40
CA ALA A 257 3.10 -4.64 13.86
C ALA A 257 2.20 -5.01 12.67
N LYS A 258 2.74 -5.77 11.73
CA LYS A 258 1.97 -6.43 10.67
C LYS A 258 1.74 -7.89 11.05
N ILE A 259 0.49 -8.24 11.35
CA ILE A 259 0.07 -9.56 11.83
C ILE A 259 -0.74 -10.25 10.73
N SER A 260 -0.19 -11.32 10.18
CA SER A 260 -0.76 -12.08 9.06
C SER A 260 -1.93 -12.99 9.47
N GLY A 261 -2.00 -13.36 10.75
CA GLY A 261 -2.85 -14.39 11.32
C GLY A 261 -2.20 -15.77 11.43
N LYS A 262 -0.95 -15.94 10.97
CA LYS A 262 -0.23 -17.23 10.99
C LYS A 262 0.80 -17.34 12.12
N GLU A 263 1.05 -16.25 12.84
CA GLU A 263 2.11 -16.17 13.85
C GLU A 263 1.66 -16.57 15.28
N GLY A 264 0.38 -16.87 15.47
CA GLY A 264 -0.20 -17.08 16.80
C GLY A 264 -0.59 -15.77 17.49
N GLU A 265 -1.17 -15.87 18.69
CA GLU A 265 -1.67 -14.70 19.43
C GLU A 265 -0.72 -14.22 20.53
N ILE A 266 0.20 -15.07 20.98
CA ILE A 266 1.08 -14.82 22.12
C ILE A 266 2.49 -15.31 21.81
N PHE A 267 3.49 -14.48 22.11
CA PHE A 267 4.90 -14.84 22.12
C PHE A 267 5.53 -14.43 23.45
N GLN A 268 6.32 -15.33 24.06
CA GLN A 268 7.05 -15.06 25.29
C GLN A 268 8.45 -15.69 25.20
N GLY A 269 9.48 -14.92 25.57
CA GLY A 269 10.87 -15.36 25.56
C GLY A 269 11.79 -14.43 26.34
N GLY A 270 13.04 -14.85 26.54
CA GLY A 270 14.08 -14.00 27.11
C GLY A 270 14.56 -12.94 26.12
N ALA A 271 14.77 -11.71 26.59
CA ALA A 271 15.28 -10.63 25.75
C ALA A 271 16.75 -10.85 25.40
N ARG A 272 17.07 -10.78 24.10
CA ARG A 272 18.44 -10.63 23.59
C ARG A 272 18.51 -9.24 22.95
N VAL A 273 19.31 -8.35 23.53
CA VAL A 273 19.35 -6.93 23.17
C VAL A 273 20.63 -6.65 22.39
N PHE A 274 20.50 -5.87 21.32
CA PHE A 274 21.61 -5.41 20.49
C PHE A 274 21.48 -3.89 20.35
N GLU A 275 22.61 -3.18 20.36
CA GLU A 275 22.61 -1.72 20.30
C GLU A 275 22.73 -1.20 18.85
N SER A 276 22.97 -2.08 17.88
CA SER A 276 22.99 -1.74 16.46
C SER A 276 22.52 -2.88 15.55
N GLU A 277 22.18 -2.54 14.31
CA GLU A 277 21.81 -3.50 13.27
C GLU A 277 22.99 -4.40 12.89
N GLU A 278 24.20 -3.83 12.81
CA GLU A 278 25.42 -4.55 12.47
C GLU A 278 25.77 -5.62 13.52
N GLU A 279 25.63 -5.28 14.81
CA GLU A 279 25.84 -6.24 15.89
C GLU A 279 24.82 -7.38 15.81
N ALA A 280 23.52 -7.06 15.64
CA ALA A 280 22.48 -8.07 15.53
C ALA A 280 22.71 -9.00 14.32
N LEU A 281 23.06 -8.44 13.17
CA LEU A 281 23.34 -9.21 11.96
C LEU A 281 24.54 -10.14 12.13
N GLN A 282 25.64 -9.65 12.72
CA GLN A 282 26.83 -10.47 12.98
C GLN A 282 26.47 -11.69 13.85
N ARG A 283 25.67 -11.49 14.89
CA ARG A 283 25.25 -12.53 15.85
C ARG A 283 24.27 -13.54 15.25
N ILE A 284 23.47 -13.13 14.28
CA ILE A 284 22.62 -14.04 13.50
C ILE A 284 23.48 -14.89 12.56
N LEU A 285 24.44 -14.27 11.87
CA LEU A 285 25.28 -14.96 10.88
C LEU A 285 26.30 -15.93 11.51
N ASP A 286 26.76 -15.68 12.73
CA ASP A 286 27.66 -16.58 13.46
C ASP A 286 26.94 -17.68 14.27
N GLY A 287 25.59 -17.68 14.26
CA GLY A 287 24.77 -18.68 14.92
C GLY A 287 24.63 -18.51 16.44
N THR A 288 24.96 -17.34 16.98
CA THR A 288 24.77 -17.04 18.41
C THR A 288 23.35 -16.57 18.76
N VAL A 289 22.50 -16.35 17.76
CA VAL A 289 21.05 -16.12 17.89
C VAL A 289 20.24 -17.34 17.47
#